data_AF-A0A7K1J600-F1
#
_entry.id   AF-A0A7K1J600-F1
#
_cell.length_a   1.000
_cell.length_b   1.000
_cell.length_c   1.000
_cell.angle_alpha   90.00
_cell.angle_beta   90.00
_cell.angle_gamma   90.00
#
_symmetry.space_group_name_H-M   'P 1'
#
loop_
_entity.id
_entity.type
_entity.pdbx_description
1 polymer ?
#
loop_
_entity_poly.entity_id
_entity_poly.type
_entity_poly.pdbx_seq_one_letter_code
_entity_poly.pdbx_strand_id
1 'polypeptide(L)'
;MRRRSCGKRSRLPREPHILLERYRSSISIGCSLGRRQHVYAASIFRGTRSLGFHCRDAHHRTDSKQLRRIYCSNVETERVNGVPVTTLARTALDCVFTMEPCAAIAILDACFRAGLTQQELLQECVENGMDCSAVLTLLPHVNPSSENGGEAYAHAVITAQLGFRKPQQQVELIDPLTNNTHRPDFYWVLEDGTIIVAELDGSEKYVNPQMTGARAIHEVVADEREREKSLERAGVKRIVRFTFDEVLHSDQLRDKLLDAGVPTDFKSVVNINGHQVAVIE
;
A
#
# COMPACT_ATOMS: atom_id res chain seq x y z
N MET A 1 -27.58 28.05 -55.54
CA MET A 1 -26.17 27.82 -55.16
C MET A 1 -26.02 27.98 -53.63
N ARG A 2 -25.87 26.84 -52.93
CA ARG A 2 -25.45 26.58 -51.54
C ARG A 2 -25.67 27.67 -50.45
N ARG A 3 -26.76 27.55 -49.68
CA ARG A 3 -26.84 28.01 -48.27
C ARG A 3 -26.22 26.91 -47.38
N ARG A 4 -25.14 27.22 -46.65
CA ARG A 4 -24.52 26.30 -45.69
C ARG A 4 -25.38 26.21 -44.43
N SER A 5 -25.72 25.00 -44.02
CA SER A 5 -26.46 24.71 -42.79
C SER A 5 -25.59 25.01 -41.56
N CYS A 6 -26.18 25.69 -40.58
CA CYS A 6 -25.64 25.84 -39.24
C CYS A 6 -25.78 24.49 -38.52
N GLY A 7 -24.68 23.73 -38.46
CA GLY A 7 -24.59 22.49 -37.71
C GLY A 7 -24.58 22.75 -36.21
N LYS A 8 -25.58 22.19 -35.52
CA LYS A 8 -25.71 22.12 -34.06
C LYS A 8 -24.36 21.72 -33.43
N ARG A 9 -23.84 22.54 -32.51
CA ARG A 9 -22.73 22.15 -31.62
C ARG A 9 -23.21 20.99 -30.76
N SER A 10 -22.71 19.79 -31.03
CA SER A 10 -22.83 18.65 -30.11
C SER A 10 -22.05 19.00 -28.83
N ARG A 11 -22.79 19.18 -27.72
CA ARG A 11 -22.20 19.09 -26.39
C ARG A 11 -21.97 17.59 -26.12
N LEU A 12 -20.70 17.21 -25.96
CA LEU A 12 -20.26 15.93 -25.40
C LEU A 12 -19.25 16.22 -24.28
N PRO A 13 -19.11 15.32 -23.31
CA PRO A 13 -19.45 15.62 -21.91
C PRO A 13 -18.28 16.09 -21.05
N ARG A 14 -18.67 16.61 -19.87
CA ARG A 14 -17.80 16.89 -18.72
C ARG A 14 -17.20 15.58 -18.19
N GLU A 15 -15.98 15.71 -17.66
CA GLU A 15 -15.21 14.77 -16.84
C GLU A 15 -14.56 13.55 -17.54
N PRO A 16 -13.22 13.40 -17.44
CA PRO A 16 -12.57 12.14 -17.77
C PRO A 16 -12.73 11.15 -16.60
N HIS A 17 -13.76 10.32 -16.65
CA HIS A 17 -13.78 9.06 -15.92
C HIS A 17 -12.70 8.14 -16.54
N ILE A 18 -11.55 8.02 -15.89
CA ILE A 18 -10.50 7.08 -16.27
C ILE A 18 -10.64 5.81 -15.40
N LEU A 19 -11.11 4.74 -16.05
CA LEU A 19 -10.83 3.30 -15.85
C LEU A 19 -10.51 2.83 -14.43
N LEU A 20 -11.54 2.28 -13.76
CA LEU A 20 -11.48 1.69 -12.41
C LEU A 20 -11.75 0.18 -12.35
N GLU A 21 -11.71 -0.55 -13.47
CA GLU A 21 -12.08 -1.98 -13.46
C GLU A 21 -10.97 -2.88 -14.00
N ARG A 22 -10.11 -3.39 -13.09
CA ARG A 22 -9.73 -4.83 -13.07
C ARG A 22 -8.85 -5.32 -11.90
N TYR A 23 -8.92 -4.76 -10.69
CA TYR A 23 -8.35 -5.44 -9.51
C TYR A 23 -9.27 -5.24 -8.31
N ARG A 24 -9.91 -6.32 -7.84
CA ARG A 24 -10.81 -6.34 -6.68
C ARG A 24 -10.06 -6.27 -5.33
N SER A 25 -8.83 -5.78 -5.31
CA SER A 25 -8.02 -5.60 -4.11
C SER A 25 -7.20 -4.31 -4.26
N SER A 26 -7.47 -3.37 -3.37
CA SER A 26 -7.26 -1.91 -3.44
C SER A 26 -5.81 -1.39 -3.53
N ILE A 27 -5.05 -1.74 -4.57
CA ILE A 27 -3.94 -0.92 -5.06
C ILE A 27 -4.06 -0.78 -6.58
N SER A 28 -4.26 0.44 -7.06
CA SER A 28 -4.11 0.76 -8.49
C SER A 28 -2.83 1.58 -8.66
N ILE A 29 -1.78 0.95 -9.19
CA ILE A 29 -0.62 1.65 -9.76
C ILE A 29 -0.95 1.88 -11.22
N GLY A 30 -1.23 3.14 -11.57
CA GLY A 30 -1.61 3.53 -12.91
C GLY A 30 -0.98 4.86 -13.26
N CYS A 31 0.05 4.84 -14.10
CA CYS A 31 0.61 6.05 -14.69
C CYS A 31 -0.15 6.36 -16.00
N SER A 32 -0.28 7.62 -16.37
CA SER A 32 -1.02 8.05 -17.57
C SER A 32 -0.52 9.38 -18.18
N LEU A 33 0.31 9.37 -19.21
CA LEU A 33 0.58 10.52 -20.08
C LEU A 33 -0.62 10.85 -21.02
N GLY A 34 -1.40 11.89 -20.71
CA GLY A 34 -2.32 12.51 -21.66
C GLY A 34 -1.57 13.25 -22.79
N ARG A 35 -2.20 13.39 -23.97
CA ARG A 35 -1.59 13.95 -25.21
C ARG A 35 -0.99 15.38 -25.14
N ARG A 36 -1.01 16.07 -23.99
CA ARG A 36 -0.17 17.24 -23.65
C ARG A 36 0.12 17.36 -22.14
N GLN A 37 -0.10 16.33 -21.32
CA GLN A 37 -0.10 16.39 -19.84
C GLN A 37 0.35 15.04 -19.28
N HIS A 38 1.52 14.97 -18.64
CA HIS A 38 2.03 13.74 -18.05
C HIS A 38 1.35 13.51 -16.69
N VAL A 39 0.63 12.40 -16.46
CA VAL A 39 -0.01 12.04 -15.16
C VAL A 39 0.63 10.76 -14.61
N TYR A 40 0.80 10.70 -13.31
CA TYR A 40 1.25 9.56 -12.50
C TYR A 40 0.19 9.37 -11.41
N ALA A 41 -0.28 8.15 -11.16
CA ALA A 41 -1.11 7.86 -9.99
C ALA A 41 -0.61 6.60 -9.28
N ALA A 42 -0.25 6.77 -8.00
CA ALA A 42 -0.13 5.70 -7.03
C ALA A 42 -1.27 5.91 -6.03
N SER A 43 -2.29 5.05 -6.06
CA SER A 43 -3.45 5.18 -5.18
C SER A 43 -3.40 4.14 -4.06
N ILE A 44 -3.19 4.60 -2.82
CA ILE A 44 -3.56 3.88 -1.60
C ILE A 44 -4.83 4.55 -1.08
N PHE A 45 -5.98 3.85 -1.05
CA PHE A 45 -7.21 4.31 -0.38
C PHE A 45 -7.13 3.88 1.09
N ARG A 46 -7.42 4.71 2.11
CA ARG A 46 -8.64 5.53 2.31
C ARG A 46 -8.37 6.74 3.24
N GLY A 47 -8.84 7.94 2.87
CA GLY A 47 -8.81 9.15 3.73
C GLY A 47 -8.38 10.45 3.03
N THR A 48 -9.18 11.00 2.11
CA THR A 48 -9.08 12.38 1.56
C THR A 48 -7.79 12.85 0.86
N ARG A 49 -6.75 12.01 0.67
CA ARG A 49 -5.54 12.39 -0.07
C ARG A 49 -5.15 11.33 -1.09
N SER A 50 -5.42 11.60 -2.36
CA SER A 50 -4.74 10.95 -3.48
C SER A 50 -3.36 11.60 -3.65
N LEU A 51 -2.34 10.84 -4.04
CA LEU A 51 -1.03 11.38 -4.43
C LEU A 51 -0.83 11.09 -5.92
N GLY A 52 -1.02 12.10 -6.76
CA GLY A 52 -0.77 12.01 -8.19
C GLY A 52 0.44 12.87 -8.58
N PHE A 53 1.39 12.27 -9.28
CA PHE A 53 2.56 12.97 -9.82
C PHE A 53 2.31 13.42 -11.26
N HIS A 54 2.98 14.48 -11.74
CA HIS A 54 2.86 14.96 -13.12
C HIS A 54 4.15 15.68 -13.52
N CYS A 55 4.61 15.47 -14.76
CA CYS A 55 5.72 16.22 -15.37
C CYS A 55 5.17 17.26 -16.39
N ARG A 56 5.72 18.49 -16.43
CA ARG A 56 5.46 19.49 -17.50
C ARG A 56 6.47 20.62 -17.53
N ASP A 57 6.81 21.09 -18.72
CA ASP A 57 7.53 22.34 -18.98
C ASP A 57 6.64 23.57 -18.70
N ALA A 58 7.20 24.51 -17.93
CA ALA A 58 6.81 25.91 -17.75
C ALA A 58 5.42 26.27 -17.17
N HIS A 59 5.48 26.92 -16.00
CA HIS A 59 4.56 27.85 -15.33
C HIS A 59 3.09 27.48 -15.04
N HIS A 60 2.85 27.28 -13.73
CA HIS A 60 1.67 27.56 -12.89
C HIS A 60 0.24 27.45 -13.45
N ARG A 61 -0.51 26.46 -12.89
CA ARG A 61 -1.68 26.64 -12.00
C ARG A 61 -2.05 25.29 -11.37
N THR A 62 -2.18 25.24 -10.05
CA THR A 62 -2.70 24.08 -9.30
C THR A 62 -4.21 23.99 -9.51
N ASP A 63 -4.64 22.94 -10.20
CA ASP A 63 -6.02 22.52 -10.48
C ASP A 63 -6.58 21.57 -9.40
N SER A 64 -5.72 20.98 -8.56
CA SER A 64 -6.12 20.23 -7.36
C SER A 64 -5.06 20.33 -6.26
N LYS A 65 -5.49 20.41 -4.99
CA LYS A 65 -4.61 20.41 -3.81
C LYS A 65 -3.98 19.04 -3.50
N GLN A 66 -4.46 17.97 -4.15
CA GLN A 66 -4.04 16.59 -3.91
C GLN A 66 -2.99 16.10 -4.93
N LEU A 67 -2.60 16.93 -5.91
CA LEU A 67 -1.65 16.55 -6.95
C LEU A 67 -0.29 17.22 -6.70
N ARG A 68 0.75 16.42 -6.47
CA ARG A 68 2.13 16.90 -6.32
C ARG A 68 2.88 16.65 -7.62
N ARG A 69 3.20 17.71 -8.36
CA ARG A 69 3.87 17.59 -9.67
C ARG A 69 5.39 17.53 -9.50
N ILE A 70 6.05 16.61 -10.20
CA ILE A 70 7.51 16.46 -10.21
C ILE A 70 7.96 16.54 -11.66
N TYR A 71 8.90 17.46 -11.91
CA TYR A 71 9.50 17.60 -13.22
C TYR A 71 10.66 16.62 -13.36
N CYS A 72 10.60 15.81 -14.40
CA CYS A 72 11.67 14.91 -14.82
C CYS A 72 11.88 15.09 -16.33
N SER A 73 13.05 15.58 -16.73
CA SER A 73 13.49 15.64 -18.13
C SER A 73 14.10 14.32 -18.57
N ASN A 74 13.97 13.95 -19.85
CA ASN A 74 14.62 12.77 -20.45
C ASN A 74 14.29 11.42 -19.80
N VAL A 75 13.05 11.24 -19.35
CA VAL A 75 12.61 9.98 -18.76
C VAL A 75 12.17 9.00 -19.85
N GLU A 76 12.68 7.76 -19.77
CA GLU A 76 12.19 6.67 -20.60
C GLU A 76 10.73 6.34 -20.26
N THR A 77 9.92 6.11 -21.29
CA THR A 77 8.48 5.87 -21.12
C THR A 77 8.02 4.60 -21.80
N GLU A 78 7.15 3.85 -21.13
CA GLU A 78 6.41 2.71 -21.67
C GLU A 78 4.96 3.09 -21.98
N ARG A 79 4.13 2.17 -22.46
CA ARG A 79 2.70 2.41 -22.70
C ARG A 79 1.82 1.39 -22.00
N VAL A 80 0.92 1.87 -21.15
CA VAL A 80 -0.13 1.07 -20.52
C VAL A 80 -1.48 1.57 -21.02
N ASN A 81 -2.27 0.69 -21.65
CA ASN A 81 -3.59 1.03 -22.21
C ASN A 81 -3.59 2.26 -23.14
N GLY A 82 -2.53 2.39 -23.95
CA GLY A 82 -2.36 3.50 -24.89
C GLY A 82 -1.90 4.81 -24.24
N VAL A 83 -1.71 4.82 -22.93
CA VAL A 83 -1.23 5.96 -22.18
C VAL A 83 0.26 5.76 -21.87
N PRO A 84 1.16 6.68 -22.29
CA PRO A 84 2.55 6.56 -21.91
C PRO A 84 2.71 6.63 -20.40
N VAL A 85 3.71 5.97 -19.85
CA VAL A 85 3.99 5.89 -18.41
C VAL A 85 5.49 5.87 -18.18
N THR A 86 5.95 6.22 -16.98
CA THR A 86 7.31 5.88 -16.56
C THR A 86 7.49 4.36 -16.46
N THR A 87 8.72 3.88 -16.63
CA THR A 87 9.07 2.48 -16.34
C THR A 87 8.73 2.15 -14.87
N LEU A 88 8.60 0.85 -14.56
CA LEU A 88 8.28 0.43 -13.20
C LEU A 88 9.39 0.80 -12.21
N ALA A 89 10.65 0.63 -12.60
CA ALA A 89 11.83 1.01 -11.82
C ALA A 89 11.85 2.52 -11.54
N ARG A 90 11.63 3.34 -12.57
CA ARG A 90 11.57 4.80 -12.42
C ARG A 90 10.43 5.23 -11.48
N THR A 91 9.26 4.62 -11.63
CA THR A 91 8.09 4.89 -10.78
C THR A 91 8.40 4.57 -9.32
N ALA A 92 9.02 3.42 -9.06
CA ALA A 92 9.44 3.02 -7.72
C ALA A 92 10.44 4.01 -7.09
N LEU A 93 11.48 4.42 -7.84
CA LEU A 93 12.45 5.40 -7.36
C LEU A 93 11.81 6.75 -7.05
N ASP A 94 10.99 7.27 -7.96
CA ASP A 94 10.30 8.54 -7.75
C ASP A 94 9.45 8.49 -6.47
N CYS A 95 8.78 7.36 -6.18
CA CYS A 95 8.07 7.17 -4.93
C CYS A 95 9.00 7.16 -3.70
N VAL A 96 10.11 6.41 -3.74
CA VAL A 96 11.10 6.36 -2.66
C VAL A 96 11.64 7.75 -2.30
N PHE A 97 11.93 8.59 -3.28
CA PHE A 97 12.52 9.91 -3.04
C PHE A 97 11.53 11.01 -2.68
N THR A 98 10.22 10.74 -2.75
CA THR A 98 9.20 11.82 -2.65
C THR A 98 8.11 11.55 -1.64
N MET A 99 7.91 10.30 -1.26
CA MET A 99 6.90 9.87 -0.30
C MET A 99 7.49 9.68 1.10
N GLU A 100 6.61 9.60 2.09
CA GLU A 100 6.94 9.07 3.40
C GLU A 100 7.39 7.60 3.26
N PRO A 101 8.41 7.13 3.99
CA PRO A 101 9.00 5.80 3.84
C PRO A 101 8.03 4.62 3.85
N CYS A 102 7.06 4.57 4.76
CA CYS A 102 6.11 3.45 4.84
C CYS A 102 5.23 3.40 3.59
N ALA A 103 4.82 4.57 3.09
CA ALA A 103 4.07 4.65 1.83
C ALA A 103 4.94 4.26 0.63
N ALA A 104 6.23 4.62 0.62
CA ALA A 104 7.16 4.20 -0.42
C ALA A 104 7.37 2.67 -0.42
N ILE A 105 7.53 2.05 0.75
CA ILE A 105 7.64 0.58 0.90
C ILE A 105 6.39 -0.11 0.34
N ALA A 106 5.19 0.38 0.65
CA ALA A 106 3.96 -0.20 0.11
C ALA A 106 3.88 -0.14 -1.43
N ILE A 107 4.47 0.89 -2.05
CA ILE A 107 4.60 0.96 -3.52
C ILE A 107 5.68 -0.01 -4.01
N LEU A 108 6.82 -0.11 -3.32
CA LEU A 108 7.85 -1.09 -3.64
C LEU A 108 7.25 -2.51 -3.63
N ASP A 109 6.52 -2.92 -2.60
CA ASP A 109 5.84 -4.23 -2.53
C ASP A 109 5.03 -4.51 -3.80
N ALA A 110 4.26 -3.53 -4.25
CA ALA A 110 3.43 -3.65 -5.43
C ALA A 110 4.25 -3.68 -6.73
N CYS A 111 5.35 -2.91 -6.82
CA CYS A 111 6.28 -2.97 -7.95
C CYS A 111 6.99 -4.33 -8.03
N PHE A 112 7.50 -4.84 -6.90
CA PHE A 112 8.13 -6.16 -6.84
C PHE A 112 7.14 -7.28 -7.17
N ARG A 113 5.90 -7.20 -6.67
CA ARG A 113 4.83 -8.15 -7.04
C ARG A 113 4.48 -8.08 -8.53
N ALA A 114 4.63 -6.92 -9.16
CA ALA A 114 4.45 -6.75 -10.60
C ALA A 114 5.66 -7.20 -11.45
N GLY A 115 6.74 -7.68 -10.81
CA GLY A 115 7.90 -8.27 -11.48
C GLY A 115 9.16 -7.40 -11.52
N LEU A 116 9.16 -6.22 -10.88
CA LEU A 116 10.40 -5.44 -10.72
C LEU A 116 11.40 -6.25 -9.89
N THR A 117 12.64 -6.30 -10.33
CA THR A 117 13.74 -6.91 -9.58
C THR A 117 14.57 -5.87 -8.83
N GLN A 118 15.25 -6.31 -7.76
CA GLN A 118 16.16 -5.43 -7.01
C GLN A 118 17.31 -4.94 -7.90
N GLN A 119 17.77 -5.78 -8.84
CA GLN A 119 18.80 -5.41 -9.80
C GLN A 119 18.35 -4.28 -10.71
N GLU A 120 17.15 -4.37 -11.31
CA GLU A 120 16.59 -3.30 -12.16
C GLU A 120 16.42 -2.00 -11.39
N LEU A 121 15.94 -2.06 -10.14
CA LEU A 121 15.76 -0.86 -9.32
C LEU A 121 17.09 -0.17 -9.00
N LEU A 122 18.14 -0.93 -8.66
CA LEU A 122 19.47 -0.39 -8.38
C LEU A 122 20.17 0.10 -9.64
N GLN A 123 19.99 -0.59 -10.78
CA GLN A 123 20.51 -0.15 -12.07
C GLN A 123 19.91 1.20 -12.48
N GLU A 124 18.60 1.38 -12.30
CA GLU A 124 17.93 2.66 -12.58
C GLU A 124 18.52 3.81 -11.72
N CYS A 125 18.87 3.58 -10.44
CA CYS A 125 19.58 4.61 -9.67
C CYS A 125 20.89 5.01 -10.36
N VAL A 126 21.72 4.02 -10.73
CA VAL A 126 23.10 4.22 -11.20
C VAL A 126 23.08 4.94 -12.55
N GLU A 127 22.23 4.50 -13.47
CA GLU A 127 22.08 5.10 -14.80
C GLU A 127 21.60 6.56 -14.73
N ASN A 128 20.82 6.90 -13.71
CA ASN A 128 20.33 8.26 -13.48
C ASN A 128 21.20 9.07 -12.48
N GLY A 129 22.32 8.53 -12.00
CA GLY A 129 23.21 9.20 -11.03
C GLY A 129 22.54 9.53 -9.69
N MET A 130 21.57 8.72 -9.26
CA MET A 130 20.84 8.88 -8.00
C MET A 130 21.55 8.18 -6.84
N ASP A 131 21.46 8.76 -5.65
CA ASP A 131 21.90 8.11 -4.41
C ASP A 131 20.92 6.99 -4.01
N CYS A 132 21.34 5.72 -4.12
CA CYS A 132 20.52 4.58 -3.71
C CYS A 132 20.45 4.36 -2.19
N SER A 133 21.08 5.20 -1.34
CA SER A 133 21.09 4.98 0.12
C SER A 133 19.69 4.78 0.71
N ALA A 134 18.72 5.58 0.26
CA ALA A 134 17.32 5.43 0.67
C ALA A 134 16.72 4.10 0.19
N VAL A 135 16.95 3.71 -1.07
CA VAL A 135 16.47 2.43 -1.63
C VAL A 135 17.03 1.26 -0.82
N LEU A 136 18.35 1.22 -0.62
CA LEU A 136 19.03 0.17 0.13
C LEU A 136 18.54 0.08 1.59
N THR A 137 18.17 1.20 2.18
CA THR A 137 17.59 1.24 3.53
C THR A 137 16.18 0.67 3.58
N LEU A 138 15.35 0.92 2.56
CA LEU A 138 13.94 0.51 2.55
C LEU A 138 13.76 -0.95 2.10
N LEU A 139 14.66 -1.48 1.26
CA LEU A 139 14.57 -2.84 0.72
C LEU A 139 14.38 -3.96 1.76
N PRO A 140 15.05 -3.97 2.93
CA PRO A 140 14.81 -4.98 3.97
C PRO A 140 13.35 -5.07 4.44
N HIS A 141 12.64 -3.93 4.39
CA HIS A 141 11.25 -3.80 4.83
C HIS A 141 10.21 -4.15 3.75
N VAL A 142 10.63 -4.46 2.53
CA VAL A 142 9.72 -4.79 1.42
C VAL A 142 9.20 -6.22 1.57
N ASN A 143 7.88 -6.43 1.42
CA ASN A 143 7.23 -7.73 1.41
C ASN A 143 6.18 -7.82 0.28
N PRO A 144 6.56 -8.32 -0.91
CA PRO A 144 5.67 -8.37 -2.08
C PRO A 144 4.42 -9.25 -1.88
N SER A 145 4.42 -10.09 -0.84
CA SER A 145 3.33 -11.01 -0.48
C SER A 145 2.14 -10.35 0.21
N SER A 146 2.20 -9.06 0.55
CA SER A 146 1.05 -8.31 1.08
C SER A 146 -0.14 -8.33 0.08
N GLU A 147 -1.35 -8.60 0.55
CA GLU A 147 -2.51 -8.83 -0.33
C GLU A 147 -3.09 -7.53 -0.88
N ASN A 148 -3.00 -6.46 -0.09
CA ASN A 148 -3.55 -5.16 -0.42
C ASN A 148 -2.69 -4.02 0.16
N GLY A 149 -3.06 -2.78 -0.18
CA GLY A 149 -2.29 -1.58 0.21
C GLY A 149 -2.37 -1.25 1.69
N GLY A 150 -3.46 -1.62 2.36
CA GLY A 150 -3.60 -1.45 3.81
C GLY A 150 -2.63 -2.35 4.56
N GLU A 151 -2.56 -3.63 4.19
CA GLU A 151 -1.60 -4.59 4.75
C GLU A 151 -0.15 -4.21 4.43
N ALA A 152 0.15 -3.80 3.19
CA ALA A 152 1.51 -3.38 2.82
C ALA A 152 1.95 -2.15 3.62
N TYR A 153 1.05 -1.18 3.83
CA TYR A 153 1.36 0.00 4.66
C TYR A 153 1.51 -0.38 6.14
N ALA A 154 0.62 -1.23 6.67
CA ALA A 154 0.72 -1.71 8.04
C ALA A 154 2.02 -2.52 8.26
N HIS A 155 2.39 -3.39 7.32
CA HIS A 155 3.68 -4.09 7.31
C HIS A 155 4.85 -3.11 7.42
N ALA A 156 4.84 -2.07 6.60
CA ALA A 156 5.88 -1.05 6.63
C ALA A 156 5.90 -0.26 7.95
N VAL A 157 4.76 0.07 8.54
CA VAL A 157 4.71 0.70 9.87
C VAL A 157 5.28 -0.23 10.95
N ILE A 158 4.87 -1.50 10.97
CA ILE A 158 5.35 -2.51 11.92
C ILE A 158 6.87 -2.63 11.86
N THR A 159 7.44 -2.66 10.66
CA THR A 159 8.86 -2.91 10.43
C THR A 159 9.69 -1.63 10.39
N ALA A 160 9.43 -0.76 9.42
CA ALA A 160 10.22 0.43 9.13
C ALA A 160 9.99 1.59 10.09
N GLN A 161 8.80 1.72 10.70
CA GLN A 161 8.55 2.79 11.68
C GLN A 161 8.76 2.33 13.11
N LEU A 162 8.28 1.12 13.45
CA LEU A 162 8.28 0.61 14.83
C LEU A 162 9.44 -0.35 15.14
N GLY A 163 10.13 -0.88 14.14
CA GLY A 163 11.30 -1.75 14.33
C GLY A 163 10.97 -3.16 14.85
N PHE A 164 9.72 -3.60 14.71
CA PHE A 164 9.37 -4.99 15.02
C PHE A 164 9.95 -5.96 14.00
N ARG A 165 10.12 -7.21 14.44
CA ARG A 165 10.50 -8.31 13.57
C ARG A 165 9.53 -8.43 12.40
N LYS A 166 10.09 -8.65 11.22
CA LYS A 166 9.30 -8.82 10.00
C LYS A 166 8.32 -10.00 10.14
N PRO A 167 7.00 -9.77 10.02
CA PRO A 167 6.03 -10.86 10.03
C PRO A 167 6.14 -11.71 8.77
N GLN A 168 5.81 -13.00 8.91
CA GLN A 168 5.41 -13.80 7.76
C GLN A 168 3.98 -13.40 7.37
N GLN A 169 3.72 -13.40 6.08
CA GLN A 169 2.39 -13.19 5.52
C GLN A 169 2.06 -14.40 4.62
N GLN A 170 0.79 -14.55 4.28
CA GLN A 170 0.30 -15.68 3.47
C GLN A 170 0.45 -17.06 4.15
N VAL A 171 0.54 -17.10 5.48
CA VAL A 171 0.63 -18.36 6.24
C VAL A 171 -0.76 -18.96 6.44
N GLU A 172 -0.96 -20.18 5.96
CA GLU A 172 -2.21 -20.91 6.19
C GLU A 172 -2.18 -21.66 7.53
N LEU A 173 -3.20 -21.43 8.34
CA LEU A 173 -3.45 -22.11 9.61
C LEU A 173 -4.73 -22.91 9.50
N ILE A 174 -4.64 -24.21 9.74
CA ILE A 174 -5.77 -25.14 9.61
C ILE A 174 -6.26 -25.47 11.01
N ASP A 175 -7.54 -25.23 11.27
CA ASP A 175 -8.17 -25.71 12.49
C ASP A 175 -8.32 -27.23 12.44
N PRO A 176 -7.68 -27.98 13.34
CA PRO A 176 -7.71 -29.44 13.32
C PRO A 176 -9.10 -30.03 13.60
N LEU A 177 -10.02 -29.25 14.18
CA LEU A 177 -11.37 -29.72 14.50
C LEU A 177 -12.33 -29.57 13.31
N THR A 178 -12.33 -28.41 12.66
CA THR A 178 -13.29 -28.08 11.59
C THR A 178 -12.70 -28.25 10.19
N ASN A 179 -11.38 -28.38 10.08
CA ASN A 179 -10.62 -28.34 8.83
C ASN A 179 -10.79 -27.02 8.06
N ASN A 180 -11.18 -25.95 8.74
CA ASN A 180 -11.23 -24.61 8.19
C ASN A 180 -9.82 -24.03 8.08
N THR A 181 -9.51 -23.42 6.94
CA THR A 181 -8.25 -22.72 6.71
C THR A 181 -8.41 -21.23 6.97
N HIS A 182 -7.52 -20.68 7.79
CA HIS A 182 -7.41 -19.26 8.06
C HIS A 182 -6.06 -18.74 7.59
N ARG A 183 -6.03 -17.49 7.15
CA ARG A 183 -4.82 -16.77 6.80
C ARG A 183 -4.85 -15.45 7.56
N PRO A 184 -4.10 -15.32 8.66
CA PRO A 184 -3.96 -14.04 9.33
C PRO A 184 -3.11 -13.10 8.47
N ASP A 185 -3.30 -11.79 8.65
CA ASP A 185 -2.59 -10.78 7.86
C ASP A 185 -1.09 -10.75 8.20
N PHE A 186 -0.76 -11.02 9.47
CA PHE A 186 0.61 -11.08 9.98
C PHE A 186 0.80 -12.26 10.92
N TYR A 187 1.93 -12.95 10.81
CA TYR A 187 2.23 -14.16 11.55
C TYR A 187 3.67 -14.16 12.06
N TRP A 188 3.87 -14.49 13.34
CA TRP A 188 5.17 -14.68 13.97
C TRP A 188 5.22 -16.01 14.73
N VAL A 189 6.38 -16.66 14.71
CA VAL A 189 6.74 -17.75 15.61
C VAL A 189 7.92 -17.30 16.46
N LEU A 190 7.74 -17.31 17.77
CA LEU A 190 8.81 -16.99 18.72
C LEU A 190 9.80 -18.16 18.84
N GLU A 191 10.96 -17.90 19.45
CA GLU A 191 12.01 -18.91 19.65
C GLU A 191 11.54 -20.12 20.49
N ASP A 192 10.59 -19.91 21.40
CA ASP A 192 9.96 -20.95 22.22
C ASP A 192 8.82 -21.71 21.52
N GLY A 193 8.54 -21.38 20.24
CA GLY A 193 7.46 -21.96 19.46
C GLY A 193 6.09 -21.28 19.64
N THR A 194 6.00 -20.22 20.45
CA THR A 194 4.76 -19.45 20.61
C THR A 194 4.37 -18.79 19.28
N ILE A 195 3.12 -19.01 18.86
CA ILE A 195 2.55 -18.41 17.66
C ILE A 195 1.76 -17.14 18.02
N ILE A 196 2.13 -16.03 17.39
CA ILE A 196 1.40 -14.76 17.46
C ILE A 196 0.87 -14.44 16.06
N VAL A 197 -0.37 -13.99 15.98
CA VAL A 197 -0.96 -13.48 14.75
C VAL A 197 -1.51 -12.08 14.97
N ALA A 198 -1.55 -11.28 13.91
CA ALA A 198 -2.25 -10.01 13.92
C ALA A 198 -3.13 -9.85 12.69
N GLU A 199 -4.26 -9.16 12.87
CA GLU A 199 -5.28 -8.91 11.85
C GLU A 199 -5.58 -7.40 11.77
N LEU A 200 -5.48 -6.87 10.56
CA LEU A 200 -5.85 -5.51 10.20
C LEU A 200 -7.35 -5.45 9.96
N ASP A 201 -8.07 -5.03 11.00
CA ASP A 201 -9.50 -4.81 10.93
C ASP A 201 -9.81 -3.57 10.09
N GLY A 202 -10.35 -3.81 8.91
CA GLY A 202 -11.08 -2.82 8.14
C GLY A 202 -12.34 -2.42 8.90
N SER A 203 -12.24 -1.46 9.82
CA SER A 203 -13.33 -0.90 10.63
C SER A 203 -14.51 -0.35 9.83
N GLU A 204 -14.45 -0.37 8.50
CA GLU A 204 -15.55 -0.06 7.60
C GLU A 204 -16.69 -1.10 7.60
N LYS A 205 -16.48 -2.30 8.16
CA LYS A 205 -17.53 -3.32 8.27
C LYS A 205 -18.53 -3.07 9.41
N TYR A 206 -18.25 -2.12 10.32
CA TYR A 206 -18.96 -2.04 11.62
C TYR A 206 -19.69 -0.73 11.90
N VAL A 207 -19.52 0.30 11.06
CA VAL A 207 -20.00 1.66 11.39
C VAL A 207 -21.06 2.17 10.41
N ASN A 208 -21.58 1.32 9.51
CA ASN A 208 -22.69 1.70 8.64
C ASN A 208 -23.99 0.94 8.98
N PRO A 209 -24.87 1.53 9.82
CA PRO A 209 -26.20 0.98 10.14
C PRO A 209 -27.09 0.74 8.90
N GLN A 210 -26.73 1.30 7.73
CA GLN A 210 -27.44 1.05 6.48
C GLN A 210 -27.10 -0.30 5.81
N MET A 211 -26.04 -0.98 6.27
CA MET A 211 -25.60 -2.28 5.71
C MET A 211 -25.84 -3.48 6.63
N THR A 212 -25.97 -3.26 7.94
CA THR A 212 -26.17 -4.34 8.93
C THR A 212 -27.44 -4.07 9.72
N GLY A 213 -28.54 -4.71 9.33
CA GLY A 213 -29.71 -4.82 10.22
C GLY A 213 -29.31 -5.50 11.52
N ALA A 214 -29.98 -5.20 12.64
CA ALA A 214 -29.58 -5.64 13.99
C ALA A 214 -29.32 -7.16 14.17
N ARG A 215 -29.85 -8.03 13.27
CA ARG A 215 -29.52 -9.47 13.23
C ARG A 215 -28.10 -9.77 12.74
N ALA A 216 -27.58 -8.96 11.81
CA ALA A 216 -26.23 -9.10 11.26
C ALA A 216 -25.14 -8.84 12.30
N ILE A 217 -25.40 -8.02 13.33
CA ILE A 217 -24.39 -7.73 14.37
C ILE A 217 -24.13 -8.97 15.22
N HIS A 218 -25.17 -9.70 15.64
CA HIS A 218 -25.00 -10.90 16.45
C HIS A 218 -24.31 -12.02 15.68
N GLU A 219 -24.64 -12.19 14.39
CA GLU A 219 -23.98 -13.16 13.51
C GLU A 219 -22.50 -12.82 13.31
N VAL A 220 -22.17 -11.56 13.04
CA VAL A 220 -20.76 -11.13 12.88
C VAL A 220 -19.96 -11.33 14.17
N VAL A 221 -20.52 -11.03 15.34
CA VAL A 221 -19.86 -11.28 16.63
C VAL A 221 -19.65 -12.78 16.87
N ALA A 222 -20.62 -13.62 16.47
CA ALA A 222 -20.50 -15.07 16.58
C ALA A 222 -19.41 -15.62 15.64
N ASP A 223 -19.37 -15.14 14.40
CA ASP A 223 -18.36 -15.52 13.40
C ASP A 223 -16.95 -15.12 13.84
N GLU A 224 -16.80 -13.90 14.38
CA GLU A 224 -15.50 -13.42 14.88
C GLU A 224 -15.02 -14.25 16.08
N ARG A 225 -15.94 -14.63 16.96
CA ARG A 225 -15.64 -15.50 18.09
C ARG A 225 -15.28 -16.91 17.67
N GLU A 226 -15.93 -17.44 16.62
CA GLU A 226 -15.58 -18.76 16.10
C GLU A 226 -14.24 -18.73 15.37
N ARG A 227 -13.94 -17.66 14.62
CA ARG A 227 -12.63 -17.45 14.01
C ARG A 227 -11.52 -17.45 15.06
N GLU A 228 -11.70 -16.73 16.15
CA GLU A 228 -10.74 -16.66 17.24
C GLU A 228 -10.46 -18.05 17.84
N LYS A 229 -11.52 -18.80 18.17
CA LYS A 229 -11.39 -20.18 18.66
C LYS A 229 -10.74 -21.11 17.64
N SER A 230 -11.04 -20.92 16.36
CA SER A 230 -10.46 -21.70 15.27
C SER A 230 -8.94 -21.49 15.18
N LEU A 231 -8.49 -20.24 15.28
CA LEU A 231 -7.07 -19.88 15.35
C LEU A 231 -6.40 -20.42 16.62
N GLU A 232 -7.05 -20.33 17.78
CA GLU A 232 -6.55 -20.92 19.03
C GLU A 232 -6.34 -22.44 18.91
N ARG A 233 -7.31 -23.15 18.31
CA ARG A 233 -7.20 -24.60 18.03
C ARG A 233 -6.09 -24.91 17.03
N ALA A 234 -5.84 -24.02 16.07
CA ALA A 234 -4.72 -24.10 15.15
C ALA A 234 -3.34 -23.78 15.79
N GLY A 235 -3.30 -23.52 17.10
CA GLY A 235 -2.05 -23.35 17.86
C GLY A 235 -1.67 -21.90 18.14
N VAL A 236 -2.44 -20.93 17.66
CA VAL A 236 -2.21 -19.50 17.95
C VAL A 236 -2.36 -19.23 19.45
N LYS A 237 -1.39 -18.53 20.03
CA LYS A 237 -1.39 -18.17 21.46
C LYS A 237 -1.81 -16.74 21.72
N ARG A 238 -1.56 -15.84 20.77
CA ARG A 238 -1.91 -14.41 20.88
C ARG A 238 -2.45 -13.93 19.55
N ILE A 239 -3.56 -13.21 19.60
CA ILE A 239 -4.23 -12.60 18.44
C ILE A 239 -4.28 -11.10 18.70
N VAL A 240 -3.65 -10.31 17.82
CA VAL A 240 -3.64 -8.86 17.90
C VAL A 240 -4.55 -8.30 16.82
N ARG A 241 -5.68 -7.70 17.21
CA ARG A 241 -6.54 -6.96 16.29
C ARG A 241 -6.24 -5.47 16.36
N PHE A 242 -6.09 -4.84 15.21
CA PHE A 242 -5.85 -3.42 15.12
C PHE A 242 -6.50 -2.83 13.87
N THR A 243 -6.92 -1.57 13.97
CA THR A 243 -7.56 -0.84 12.88
C THR A 243 -6.54 -0.06 12.06
N PHE A 244 -6.93 0.35 10.85
CA PHE A 244 -6.07 1.21 10.05
C PHE A 244 -5.81 2.59 10.69
N ASP A 245 -6.70 3.09 11.55
CA ASP A 245 -6.45 4.33 12.30
C ASP A 245 -5.30 4.16 13.30
N GLU A 246 -5.20 2.99 13.94
CA GLU A 246 -4.08 2.63 14.80
C GLU A 246 -2.78 2.42 14.02
N VAL A 247 -2.85 2.11 12.72
CA VAL A 247 -1.66 2.10 11.85
C VAL A 247 -1.16 3.52 11.58
N LEU A 248 -2.08 4.46 11.29
CA LEU A 248 -1.75 5.87 11.05
C LEU A 248 -1.27 6.57 12.33
N HIS A 249 -1.80 6.17 13.49
CA HIS A 249 -1.45 6.67 14.82
C HIS A 249 -0.81 5.54 15.65
N SER A 250 0.39 5.14 15.23
CA SER A 250 1.06 3.88 15.57
C SER A 250 1.37 3.60 17.04
N ASP A 251 1.14 4.55 17.96
CA ASP A 251 1.43 4.35 19.39
C ASP A 251 0.61 3.20 19.99
N GLN A 252 -0.69 3.14 19.69
CA GLN A 252 -1.56 2.06 20.19
C GLN A 252 -1.21 0.72 19.55
N LEU A 253 -0.87 0.71 18.26
CA LEU A 253 -0.39 -0.49 17.58
C LEU A 253 0.91 -1.01 18.20
N ARG A 254 1.86 -0.11 18.49
CA ARG A 254 3.12 -0.48 19.16
C ARG A 254 2.86 -1.15 20.49
N ASP A 255 2.02 -0.55 21.33
CA ASP A 255 1.77 -1.06 22.68
C ASP A 255 1.07 -2.44 22.62
N LYS A 256 0.11 -2.63 21.70
CA LYS A 256 -0.53 -3.94 21.46
C LYS A 256 0.47 -5.03 21.02
N LEU A 257 1.41 -4.70 20.14
CA LEU A 257 2.43 -5.65 19.67
C LEU A 257 3.42 -6.00 20.78
N LEU A 258 3.84 -5.02 21.60
CA LEU A 258 4.67 -5.25 22.77
C LEU A 258 3.97 -6.15 23.80
N ASP A 259 2.71 -5.85 24.12
CA ASP A 259 1.91 -6.63 25.07
C ASP A 259 1.69 -8.08 24.61
N ALA A 260 1.58 -8.28 23.29
CA ALA A 260 1.50 -9.61 22.70
C ALA A 260 2.83 -10.37 22.71
N GLY A 261 3.95 -9.68 22.95
CA GLY A 261 5.30 -10.24 22.96
C GLY A 261 5.94 -10.34 21.57
N VAL A 262 5.52 -9.52 20.60
CA VAL A 262 6.14 -9.49 19.27
C VAL A 262 7.58 -8.95 19.41
N PRO A 263 8.59 -9.69 18.93
CA PRO A 263 9.99 -9.30 19.10
C PRO A 263 10.33 -8.10 18.22
N THR A 264 11.31 -7.32 18.67
CA THR A 264 11.89 -6.23 17.89
C THR A 264 13.25 -6.64 17.35
N ASP A 265 13.51 -6.35 16.08
CA ASP A 265 14.85 -6.48 15.49
C ASP A 265 15.53 -5.11 15.31
N PHE A 266 14.97 -4.07 15.94
CA PHE A 266 15.48 -2.69 15.93
C PHE A 266 16.95 -2.59 16.36
N LYS A 267 17.76 -1.89 15.55
CA LYS A 267 19.17 -1.59 15.85
C LYS A 267 19.44 -0.10 15.97
N SER A 268 18.94 0.66 15.02
CA SER A 268 19.17 2.09 14.94
C SER A 268 18.07 2.74 14.09
N VAL A 269 18.16 4.05 13.95
CA VAL A 269 17.24 4.84 13.13
C VAL A 269 18.03 5.68 12.15
N VAL A 270 17.54 5.78 10.92
CA VAL A 270 18.04 6.68 9.89
C VAL A 270 16.94 7.63 9.43
N ASN A 271 17.32 8.79 8.90
CA ASN A 271 16.36 9.76 8.37
C ASN A 271 16.24 9.62 6.86
N ILE A 272 15.02 9.37 6.37
CA ILE A 272 14.68 9.37 4.95
C ILE A 272 13.53 10.35 4.74
N ASN A 273 13.74 11.36 3.87
CA ASN A 273 12.74 12.37 3.54
C ASN A 273 12.14 13.12 4.76
N GLY A 274 12.90 13.27 5.86
CA GLY A 274 12.42 13.87 7.09
C GLY A 274 11.71 12.90 8.05
N HIS A 275 11.62 11.63 7.71
CA HIS A 275 10.99 10.59 8.52
C HIS A 275 12.03 9.63 9.10
N GLN A 276 11.77 9.16 10.32
CA GLN A 276 12.59 8.15 10.98
C GLN A 276 12.26 6.76 10.43
N VAL A 277 13.30 6.02 10.06
CA VAL A 277 13.21 4.64 9.57
C VAL A 277 14.10 3.74 10.41
N ALA A 278 13.53 2.70 10.98
CA ALA A 278 14.24 1.66 11.71
C ALA A 278 15.16 0.86 10.79
N VAL A 279 16.36 0.58 11.28
CA VAL A 279 17.26 -0.43 10.71
C VAL A 279 17.04 -1.71 11.52
N ILE A 280 16.66 -2.80 10.83
CA ILE A 280 16.39 -4.12 11.43
C ILE A 280 17.41 -5.15 10.92
N GLU A 281 17.71 -6.18 11.74
CA GLU A 281 18.64 -7.28 11.43
C GLU A 281 17.92 -8.60 11.19
#